data_AF-A0A7Y8M0Z5-F1
#
_entry.id   AF-A0A7Y8M0Z5-F1
#
_cell.length_a   1.000
_cell.length_b   1.000
_cell.length_c   1.000
_cell.angle_alpha   90.00
_cell.angle_beta   90.00
_cell.angle_gamma   90.00
#
_symmetry.space_group_name_H-M   'P 1'
#
loop_
_entity.id
_entity.type
_entity.pdbx_description
1 polymer ?
#
loop_
_entity_poly.entity_id
_entity_poly.type
_entity_poly.pdbx_seq_one_letter_code
_entity_poly.pdbx_strand_id
1 'polypeptide(L)'
;GWKRGWSVRYEPRSVAYHDASRTMDRRYRRRTLDMLSRRSRILMHWMLLHDPVMFTQHITALALRVLISWAIMDWRFYWAVFTGIRHLPVIRKKRRLSRETMKRSDRELLRLLARFYSEAPIRKMQAGGRVGAGVAF
;
A
#
# COMPACT_ATOMS: atom_id res chain seq x y z
N GLY A 1 -14.77 -2.84 -0.63
CA GLY A 1 -15.07 -1.75 -1.58
C GLY A 1 -15.20 -2.32 -2.98
N TRP A 2 -14.21 -2.10 -3.84
CA TRP A 2 -14.30 -2.43 -5.28
C TRP A 2 -14.56 -3.91 -5.57
N LYS A 3 -13.91 -4.80 -4.81
CA LYS A 3 -14.10 -6.25 -4.93
C LYS A 3 -15.49 -6.73 -4.49
N ARG A 4 -16.23 -5.91 -3.75
CA ARG A 4 -17.62 -6.18 -3.34
C ARG A 4 -18.64 -5.68 -4.38
N GLY A 5 -18.19 -5.16 -5.53
CA GLY A 5 -19.04 -4.61 -6.57
C GLY A 5 -19.19 -3.08 -6.56
N TRP A 6 -18.62 -2.40 -5.57
CA TRP A 6 -18.75 -0.93 -5.44
C TRP A 6 -17.95 -0.22 -6.53
N SER A 7 -18.47 0.90 -7.03
CA SER A 7 -17.74 1.80 -7.93
C SER A 7 -17.25 3.02 -7.14
N VAL A 8 -16.07 3.53 -7.49
CA VAL A 8 -15.57 4.79 -6.97
C VAL A 8 -15.47 5.76 -8.13
N ARG A 9 -16.14 6.90 -8.00
CA ARG A 9 -16.12 7.99 -8.98
C ARG A 9 -15.26 9.09 -8.41
N TYR A 10 -14.28 9.53 -9.19
CA TYR A 10 -13.42 10.64 -8.83
C TYR A 10 -13.91 11.89 -9.56
N GLU A 11 -14.20 12.95 -8.81
CA GLU A 11 -14.63 14.25 -9.34
C GLU A 11 -13.45 15.23 -9.24
N PRO A 12 -12.72 15.50 -10.33
CA PRO A 12 -11.52 16.35 -10.30
C PRO A 12 -11.82 17.80 -9.91
N ARG A 13 -13.08 18.25 -10.05
CA ARG A 13 -13.51 19.60 -9.68
C ARG A 13 -13.84 19.77 -8.20
N SER A 14 -14.01 18.67 -7.46
CA SER A 14 -14.31 18.69 -6.03
C SER A 14 -13.02 18.55 -5.22
N VAL A 15 -12.38 19.69 -4.93
CA VAL A 15 -11.11 19.74 -4.17
C VAL A 15 -11.41 20.04 -2.70
N ALA A 16 -11.16 19.07 -1.83
CA ALA A 16 -11.20 19.25 -0.38
C ALA A 16 -9.79 19.53 0.17
N TYR A 17 -9.55 20.77 0.59
CA TYR A 17 -8.30 21.17 1.24
C TYR A 17 -8.22 20.56 2.64
N HIS A 18 -7.28 19.65 2.84
CA HIS A 18 -6.99 19.06 4.14
C HIS A 18 -5.49 19.07 4.37
N ASP A 19 -5.08 19.47 5.58
CA ASP A 19 -3.69 19.40 6.01
C ASP A 19 -3.31 17.93 6.21
N ALA A 20 -2.83 17.28 5.15
CA ALA A 20 -2.61 15.83 5.08
C ALA A 20 -1.64 15.26 6.14
N SER A 21 -0.89 16.10 6.87
CA SER A 21 0.21 15.64 7.74
C SER A 21 0.28 16.32 9.12
N ARG A 22 -0.47 17.39 9.39
CA ARG A 22 -0.29 18.19 10.62
C ARG A 22 -0.58 17.41 11.91
N THR A 23 -1.59 16.55 11.92
CA THR A 23 -1.97 15.75 13.11
C THR A 23 -1.06 14.56 13.32
N MET A 24 -0.62 13.90 12.25
CA MET A 24 0.26 12.73 12.36
C MET A 24 1.70 13.12 12.70
N ASP A 25 2.24 14.18 12.09
CA ASP A 25 3.59 14.66 12.35
C ASP A 25 3.75 15.23 13.77
N ARG A 26 2.68 15.82 14.34
CA ARG A 26 2.69 16.33 15.71
C ARG A 26 2.65 15.22 16.76
N ARG A 27 1.97 14.10 16.46
CA ARG A 27 1.74 13.01 17.42
C ARG A 27 2.78 11.90 17.35
N TYR A 28 3.40 11.70 16.18
CA TYR A 28 4.32 10.60 15.96
C TYR A 28 5.63 11.11 15.34
N ARG A 29 6.77 10.64 15.89
CA ARG A 29 8.07 10.88 15.27
C ARG A 29 8.07 10.33 13.84
N ARG A 30 8.67 11.05 12.89
CA ARG A 30 8.79 10.61 11.47
C ARG A 30 9.27 9.15 11.34
N ARG A 31 10.25 8.76 12.16
CA ARG A 31 10.78 7.39 12.23
C ARG A 31 9.69 6.35 12.58
N THR A 32 8.79 6.68 13.50
CA THR A 32 7.67 5.81 13.90
C THR A 32 6.61 5.75 12.81
N LEU A 33 6.33 6.87 12.14
CA LEU A 33 5.42 6.92 10.99
C LEU A 33 5.93 6.04 9.84
N ASP A 34 7.23 6.09 9.53
CA ASP A 34 7.83 5.23 8.50
C ASP A 34 7.70 3.75 8.84
N MET A 35 7.99 3.36 10.09
CA MET A 35 7.83 1.97 10.54
C MET A 35 6.36 1.53 10.45
N LEU A 36 5.44 2.37 10.91
CA LEU A 36 4.00 2.07 10.88
C LEU A 36 3.47 2.00 9.45
N SER A 37 3.93 2.87 8.56
CA SER A 37 3.60 2.87 7.13
C SER A 37 4.11 1.60 6.45
N ARG A 38 5.37 1.19 6.71
CA ARG A 38 5.95 -0.07 6.21
C ARG A 38 5.14 -1.28 6.68
N ARG A 39 4.85 -1.38 7.97
CA ARG A 39 4.02 -2.45 8.53
C ARG A 39 2.62 -2.46 7.90
N SER A 40 1.97 -1.30 7.83
CA SER A 40 0.62 -1.18 7.27
C SER A 40 0.58 -1.61 5.81
N ARG A 41 1.63 -1.29 5.03
CA ARG A 41 1.77 -1.74 3.65
C ARG A 41 1.77 -3.27 3.56
N ILE A 42 2.58 -3.95 4.38
CA ILE A 42 2.64 -5.42 4.41
C ILE A 42 1.27 -6.01 4.78
N LEU A 43 0.64 -5.48 5.83
CA LEU A 43 -0.69 -5.92 6.27
C LEU A 43 -1.75 -5.74 5.18
N MET A 44 -1.70 -4.63 4.44
CA MET A 44 -2.61 -4.40 3.31
C MET A 44 -2.39 -5.44 2.19
N HIS A 45 -1.15 -5.76 1.84
CA HIS A 45 -0.89 -6.82 0.84
C HIS A 45 -1.47 -8.15 1.30
N TRP A 46 -1.26 -8.53 2.56
CA TRP A 46 -1.77 -9.79 3.10
C TRP A 46 -3.29 -9.84 3.23
N MET A 47 -3.93 -8.69 3.46
CA MET A 47 -5.39 -8.60 3.53
C MET A 47 -6.03 -8.53 2.13
N LEU A 48 -5.40 -7.84 1.17
CA LEU A 48 -5.98 -7.59 -0.15
C LEU A 48 -5.64 -8.67 -1.17
N LEU A 49 -4.42 -9.24 -1.23
CA LEU A 49 -4.08 -10.22 -2.26
C LEU A 49 -4.74 -11.58 -1.97
N HIS A 50 -5.71 -11.95 -2.79
CA HIS A 50 -6.38 -13.24 -2.80
C HIS A 50 -5.83 -14.17 -3.88
N ASP A 51 -5.22 -13.63 -4.94
CA ASP A 51 -4.56 -14.40 -5.99
C ASP A 51 -3.27 -15.07 -5.45
N PRO A 52 -3.14 -16.41 -5.58
CA PRO A 52 -2.00 -17.15 -5.02
C PRO A 52 -0.68 -16.82 -5.72
N VAL A 53 -0.68 -16.50 -7.02
CA VAL A 53 0.54 -16.16 -7.78
C VAL A 53 1.08 -14.80 -7.37
N MET A 54 0.19 -13.80 -7.23
CA MET A 54 0.61 -12.48 -6.74
C MET A 54 1.07 -12.56 -5.28
N PHE A 55 0.44 -13.42 -4.49
CA PHE A 55 0.83 -13.62 -3.09
C PHE A 55 2.21 -14.28 -2.98
N THR A 56 2.50 -15.33 -3.76
CA THR A 56 3.83 -15.96 -3.76
C THR A 56 4.91 -14.99 -4.24
N GLN A 57 4.66 -14.22 -5.30
CA GLN A 57 5.60 -13.16 -5.73
C GLN A 57 5.88 -12.14 -4.62
N HIS A 58 4.84 -11.71 -3.89
CA HIS A 58 5.01 -10.80 -2.76
C HIS A 58 5.84 -11.44 -1.63
N ILE A 59 5.59 -12.71 -1.30
CA ILE A 59 6.36 -13.44 -0.28
C ILE A 59 7.81 -13.63 -0.72
N THR A 60 8.07 -13.98 -1.98
CA THR A 60 9.43 -14.11 -2.53
C THR A 60 10.17 -12.77 -2.50
N ALA A 61 9.52 -11.68 -2.93
CA ALA A 61 10.11 -10.35 -2.87
C ALA A 61 10.37 -9.90 -1.42
N LEU A 62 9.47 -10.24 -0.50
CA LEU A 62 9.67 -9.97 0.92
C LEU A 62 10.83 -10.79 1.47
N ALA A 63 10.92 -12.08 1.14
CA ALA A 63 12.00 -12.97 1.55
C ALA A 63 13.36 -12.49 1.02
N LEU A 64 13.45 -12.12 -0.26
CA LEU A 64 14.67 -11.54 -0.83
C LEU A 64 15.06 -10.25 -0.10
N ARG A 65 14.08 -9.40 0.22
CA ARG A 65 14.33 -8.18 0.98
C ARG A 65 14.76 -8.45 2.42
N VAL A 66 14.26 -9.52 3.06
CA VAL A 66 14.74 -10.01 4.35
C VAL A 66 16.21 -10.41 4.22
N LEU A 67 16.57 -11.18 3.19
CA LEU A 67 17.95 -11.65 2.96
C LEU A 67 18.92 -10.48 2.75
N ILE A 68 18.53 -9.47 1.98
CA ILE A 68 19.35 -8.25 1.81
C ILE A 68 19.44 -7.46 3.12
N SER A 69 18.33 -7.35 3.86
CA SER A 69 18.30 -6.62 5.14
C SER A 69 19.07 -7.35 6.25
N TRP A 70 19.23 -8.68 6.15
CA TRP A 70 20.07 -9.48 7.02
C TRP A 70 21.53 -9.05 6.91
N ALA A 71 22.03 -8.83 5.69
CA ALA A 71 23.40 -8.33 5.47
C ALA A 71 23.63 -6.93 6.07
N ILE A 72 22.56 -6.15 6.27
CA ILE A 72 22.60 -4.78 6.80
C ILE A 72 22.20 -4.72 8.30
N MET A 73 21.79 -5.84 8.88
CA MET A 73 21.31 -5.95 10.27
C MET A 73 20.23 -4.91 10.63
N ASP A 74 19.27 -4.68 9.73
CA ASP A 74 18.20 -3.69 9.93
C ASP A 74 17.11 -4.21 10.90
N TRP A 75 17.37 -4.07 12.21
CA TRP A 75 16.45 -4.45 13.30
C TRP A 75 15.01 -3.92 13.13
N ARG A 76 14.85 -2.80 12.43
CA ARG A 76 13.55 -2.13 12.22
C ARG A 76 12.67 -2.94 11.28
N PHE A 77 13.28 -3.58 10.29
CA PHE A 77 12.57 -4.43 9.34
C PHE A 77 12.09 -5.71 10.03
N TYR A 78 12.93 -6.34 10.86
CA TYR A 78 12.55 -7.51 11.66
C TYR A 78 11.39 -7.20 12.60
N TRP A 79 11.39 -6.04 13.27
CA TRP A 79 10.29 -5.60 14.11
C TRP A 79 8.98 -5.45 13.31
N ALA A 80 9.03 -4.85 12.11
CA ALA A 80 7.86 -4.68 11.25
C ALA A 80 7.29 -6.02 10.77
N VAL A 81 8.15 -6.99 10.43
CA VAL A 81 7.75 -8.33 10.02
C VAL A 81 7.14 -9.10 11.21
N PHE A 82 7.82 -9.11 12.35
CA PHE A 82 7.37 -9.85 13.54
C PHE A 82 6.05 -9.32 14.10
N THR A 83 5.91 -8.00 14.19
CA THR A 83 4.63 -7.39 14.57
C THR A 83 3.55 -7.63 13.51
N GLY A 84 3.90 -7.63 12.22
CA GLY A 84 3.00 -8.02 11.14
C GLY A 84 2.46 -9.45 11.30
N ILE A 85 3.34 -10.41 11.58
CA ILE A 85 3.01 -11.83 11.83
C ILE A 85 2.06 -11.96 13.02
N ARG A 86 2.28 -11.23 14.10
CA ARG A 86 1.35 -11.23 15.27
C ARG A 86 -0.08 -10.83 14.92
N HIS A 87 -0.29 -10.05 13.86
CA HIS A 87 -1.63 -9.67 13.41
C HIS A 87 -2.23 -10.61 12.35
N LEU A 88 -1.54 -11.66 11.93
CA LEU A 88 -2.06 -12.68 11.00
C LEU A 88 -3.43 -13.25 11.39
N PRO A 89 -3.75 -13.62 12.65
CA PRO A 89 -5.07 -14.14 12.99
C PRO A 89 -6.18 -13.12 12.74
N VAL A 90 -5.94 -11.84 13.05
CA VAL A 90 -6.88 -10.74 12.77
C VAL A 90 -7.08 -10.55 11.27
N ILE A 91 -5.99 -10.62 10.49
CA ILE A 91 -6.04 -10.52 9.04
C ILE A 91 -6.81 -11.71 8.44
N ARG A 92 -6.59 -12.93 8.93
CA ARG A 92 -7.32 -14.13 8.47
C ARG A 92 -8.82 -13.99 8.70
N LYS A 93 -9.24 -13.50 9.89
CA LYS A 93 -10.66 -13.22 10.18
C LYS A 93 -11.23 -12.17 9.23
N LYS A 94 -10.50 -11.06 8.99
CA LYS A 94 -10.90 -10.02 8.03
C LYS A 94 -10.92 -10.52 6.58
N ARG A 95 -10.01 -11.42 6.22
CA ARG A 95 -9.93 -12.05 4.88
C ARG A 95 -11.13 -12.93 4.65
N ARG A 96 -11.56 -13.73 5.65
CA ARG A 96 -12.77 -14.55 5.55
C ARG A 96 -14.01 -13.70 5.29
N LEU A 97 -14.24 -12.67 6.11
CA LEU A 97 -15.36 -11.72 5.93
C LEU A 97 -15.32 -11.01 4.57
N SER A 98 -14.12 -10.73 4.07
CA SER A 98 -13.94 -10.11 2.76
C SER A 98 -14.24 -11.09 1.63
N ARG A 99 -13.82 -12.35 1.74
CA ARG A 99 -14.12 -13.40 0.75
C ARG A 99 -15.61 -13.66 0.60
N GLU A 100 -16.35 -13.71 1.71
CA GLU A 100 -17.81 -13.91 1.71
C GLU A 100 -18.56 -12.80 0.96
N THR A 101 -17.97 -11.61 0.85
CA THR A 101 -18.56 -10.45 0.17
C THR A 101 -17.89 -10.13 -1.17
N MET A 102 -16.90 -10.92 -1.61
CA MET A 102 -16.16 -10.69 -2.85
C MET A 102 -16.95 -11.19 -4.07
N LYS A 103 -17.27 -10.26 -4.98
CA LYS A 103 -17.89 -10.54 -6.28
C LYS A 103 -16.89 -10.48 -7.44
N ARG A 104 -15.74 -9.84 -7.26
CA ARG A 104 -14.72 -9.62 -8.31
C ARG A 104 -13.33 -10.15 -7.92
N SER A 105 -12.59 -10.61 -8.92
CA SER A 105 -11.21 -11.12 -8.80
C SER A 105 -10.18 -9.99 -8.70
N ASP A 106 -9.00 -10.30 -8.15
CA ASP A 106 -7.86 -9.38 -8.07
C ASP A 106 -7.40 -8.92 -9.45
N ARG A 107 -7.38 -9.84 -10.42
CA ARG A 107 -6.96 -9.56 -11.80
C ARG A 107 -7.93 -8.61 -12.50
N GLU A 108 -9.23 -8.82 -12.27
CA GLU A 108 -10.28 -7.95 -12.78
C GLU A 108 -10.16 -6.54 -12.18
N LEU A 109 -9.87 -6.44 -10.89
CA LEU A 109 -9.64 -5.16 -10.22
C LEU A 109 -8.41 -4.44 -10.78
N LEU A 110 -7.30 -5.14 -11.02
CA LEU A 110 -6.12 -4.54 -11.63
C LEU A 110 -6.40 -4.03 -13.05
N ARG A 111 -7.18 -4.76 -13.85
CA ARG A 111 -7.62 -4.30 -15.17
C ARG A 111 -8.49 -3.05 -15.08
N LEU A 112 -9.45 -3.03 -14.15
CA LEU A 112 -10.30 -1.84 -13.91
C LEU A 112 -9.47 -0.63 -13.46
N LEU A 113 -8.49 -0.84 -12.58
CA LEU A 113 -7.57 0.23 -12.16
C LEU A 113 -6.70 0.71 -13.32
N ALA A 114 -6.12 -0.19 -14.11
CA ALA A 114 -5.31 0.17 -15.27
C ALA A 114 -6.12 1.02 -16.25
N ARG A 115 -7.37 0.61 -16.54
CA ARG A 115 -8.30 1.39 -17.36
C ARG A 115 -8.59 2.77 -16.75
N PHE A 116 -8.90 2.83 -15.45
CA PHE A 116 -9.15 4.09 -14.77
C PHE A 116 -7.93 5.03 -14.84
N TYR A 117 -6.72 4.54 -14.63
CA TYR A 117 -5.51 5.37 -14.73
C TYR A 117 -5.23 5.86 -16.15
N SER A 118 -5.58 5.08 -17.18
CA SER A 118 -5.45 5.49 -18.57
C SER A 118 -6.49 6.53 -19.01
N GLU A 119 -7.72 6.44 -18.48
CA GLU A 119 -8.82 7.32 -18.86
C GLU A 119 -8.93 8.58 -17.97
N ALA A 120 -8.41 8.54 -16.74
CA ALA A 120 -8.61 9.62 -15.80
C ALA A 120 -7.74 10.84 -16.14
N PRO A 121 -8.30 12.06 -16.15
CA PRO A 121 -7.56 13.31 -16.28
C PRO A 121 -6.85 13.64 -14.96
N ILE A 122 -5.98 12.74 -14.49
CA ILE A 122 -5.15 12.96 -13.30
C ILE A 122 -4.02 13.88 -13.76
N ARG A 123 -4.28 15.18 -13.70
CA ARG A 123 -3.20 16.17 -13.78
C ARG A 123 -2.32 15.93 -12.56
N LYS A 124 -1.17 15.27 -12.75
CA LYS A 124 -0.11 15.28 -11.75
C LYS A 124 0.25 16.76 -11.57
N MET A 125 -0.23 17.37 -10.49
CA MET A 125 0.32 18.64 -10.03
C MET A 125 1.78 18.33 -9.72
N GLN A 126 2.67 18.60 -10.68
CA GLN A 126 4.08 18.76 -10.37
C GLN A 126 4.12 19.84 -9.31
N ALA A 127 4.42 19.45 -8.08
CA ALA A 127 4.75 20.38 -7.04
C ALA A 127 5.94 21.18 -7.58
N GLY A 128 5.68 22.42 -7.97
CA GLY A 128 6.69 23.40 -8.34
C GLY A 128 7.58 23.65 -7.13
N GLY A 129 8.61 22.83 -7.01
CA GLY A 129 9.75 23.02 -6.13
C GLY A 129 10.98 22.87 -6.99
N ARG A 130 11.44 24.01 -7.52
CA ARG A 130 12.74 24.28 -8.16
C ARG A 130 13.57 23.03 -8.51
N VAL A 131 13.59 22.74 -9.81
CA VAL A 131 14.64 21.96 -10.47
C VAL A 131 15.97 22.64 -10.21
N GLY A 132 16.85 21.98 -9.48
CA GLY A 132 18.28 22.29 -9.38
C GLY A 132 19.04 20.98 -9.50
N ALA A 133 19.82 20.88 -10.60
CA ALA A 133 20.85 19.88 -10.91
C ALA A 133 20.41 18.39 -10.79
N GLY A 134 20.21 17.65 -11.88
CA GLY A 134 21.20 17.43 -12.93
C GLY A 134 22.23 16.41 -12.45
N VAL A 135 21.97 15.11 -12.63
CA VAL A 135 22.98 14.08 -12.94
C VAL A 135 22.27 12.97 -13.71
N ALA A 136 22.81 12.68 -14.90
CA ALA A 136 22.47 11.58 -15.76
C ALA A 136 23.06 10.26 -15.25
N PHE A 137 22.54 9.15 -15.80
CA PHE A 137 22.89 7.74 -15.62
C PHE A 137 22.18 7.00 -14.48
#